data_AF-A0A2H0ML07-F1
#
_entry.id   AF-A0A2H0ML07-F1
#
_cell.length_a   1.000
_cell.length_b   1.000
_cell.length_c   1.000
_cell.angle_alpha   90.00
_cell.angle_beta   90.00
_cell.angle_gamma   90.00
#
_symmetry.space_group_name_H-M   'P 1'
#
loop_
_entity.id
_entity.type
_entity.pdbx_description
1 polymer ?
#
loop_
_entity_poly.entity_id
_entity_poly.type
_entity_poly.pdbx_seq_one_letter_code
_entity_poly.pdbx_strand_id
1 'polypeptide(L)'
;MALCIATLLGLGSMTMNAGVALFADHPAQAQEQGNVPGNALGNISNAEMWRAIKGGVAGTVSIPDKKAAQLVQSDGDVWRAFKNGPLSVYGAWGLLGIVVVLVVFFALRGRIRISHGPDPQGRTIERFNALE
;
A
#
# COMPACT_ATOMS: atom_id res chain seq x y z
N MET A 1 -36.65 -7.77 -61.12
CA MET A 1 -35.55 -6.98 -60.51
C MET A 1 -35.12 -7.46 -59.12
N ALA A 2 -35.91 -8.27 -58.40
CA ALA A 2 -35.54 -8.74 -57.06
C ALA A 2 -34.69 -10.04 -57.03
N LEU A 3 -34.72 -10.86 -58.10
CA LEU A 3 -34.05 -12.17 -58.12
C LEU A 3 -32.54 -12.11 -58.39
N CYS A 4 -32.05 -11.10 -59.14
CA CYS A 4 -30.61 -10.96 -59.46
C CYS A 4 -29.78 -10.32 -58.34
N ILE A 5 -30.42 -9.64 -57.37
CA ILE A 5 -29.71 -8.95 -56.28
C ILE A 5 -29.38 -9.94 -55.15
N ALA A 6 -30.22 -10.97 -54.94
CA ALA A 6 -30.00 -11.99 -53.91
C ALA A 6 -28.82 -12.94 -54.23
N THR A 7 -28.56 -13.22 -55.50
CA THR A 7 -27.45 -14.11 -55.92
C THR A 7 -26.07 -13.47 -55.78
N LEU A 8 -25.97 -12.14 -55.86
CA LEU A 8 -24.72 -11.38 -55.67
C LEU A 8 -24.31 -11.28 -54.19
N LEU A 9 -25.27 -11.32 -53.27
CA LEU A 9 -25.02 -11.33 -51.82
C LEU A 9 -24.62 -12.72 -51.28
N GLY A 10 -25.06 -13.81 -51.93
CA GLY A 10 -24.76 -15.18 -51.52
C GLY A 10 -23.35 -15.68 -51.88
N LEU A 11 -22.76 -15.17 -52.97
CA LEU A 11 -21.37 -15.50 -53.37
C LEU A 11 -20.33 -14.69 -52.59
N GLY A 12 -20.68 -13.51 -52.07
CA GLY A 12 -19.78 -12.66 -51.28
C GLY A 12 -19.56 -13.11 -49.83
N SER A 13 -20.47 -13.93 -49.28
CA SER A 13 -20.35 -14.43 -47.90
C SER A 13 -19.53 -15.72 -47.78
N MET A 14 -19.31 -16.44 -48.87
CA MET A 14 -18.50 -17.67 -48.87
C MET A 14 -16.99 -17.42 -48.98
N THR A 15 -16.55 -16.24 -49.41
CA THR A 15 -15.12 -15.89 -49.50
C THR A 15 -14.54 -15.32 -48.20
N MET A 16 -15.40 -14.95 -47.24
CA MET A 16 -14.95 -14.35 -45.97
C MET A 16 -14.50 -15.38 -44.93
N ASN A 17 -14.89 -16.65 -45.04
CA ASN A 17 -14.45 -17.68 -44.08
C ASN A 17 -13.00 -18.16 -44.35
N ALA A 18 -12.51 -18.04 -45.59
CA ALA A 18 -11.13 -18.38 -45.94
C ALA A 18 -10.13 -17.29 -45.50
N GLY A 19 -10.56 -16.01 -45.46
CA GLY A 19 -9.74 -14.89 -44.99
C GLY A 19 -9.59 -14.86 -43.47
N VAL A 20 -10.65 -15.18 -42.72
CA VAL A 20 -10.63 -15.16 -41.23
C VAL A 20 -9.73 -16.27 -40.65
N ALA A 21 -9.54 -17.38 -41.35
CA ALA A 21 -8.61 -18.43 -40.93
C ALA A 21 -7.12 -18.02 -41.03
N LEU A 22 -6.78 -17.05 -41.88
CA LEU A 22 -5.40 -16.55 -42.04
C LEU A 22 -5.03 -15.45 -41.03
N PHE A 23 -6.01 -14.83 -40.39
CA PHE A 23 -5.82 -13.87 -39.29
C PHE A 23 -6.16 -14.45 -37.92
N ALA A 24 -6.47 -15.76 -37.85
CA ALA A 24 -6.52 -16.46 -36.59
C ALA A 24 -5.15 -16.31 -35.92
N ASP A 25 -5.14 -15.68 -34.75
CA ASP A 25 -4.02 -15.60 -33.83
C ASP A 25 -3.29 -16.94 -33.81
N HIS A 26 -2.19 -17.03 -34.52
CA HIS A 26 -1.19 -18.06 -34.29
C HIS A 26 -0.35 -17.52 -33.14
N PRO A 27 -0.59 -17.87 -31.87
CA PRO A 27 0.38 -17.56 -30.84
C PRO A 27 1.67 -18.24 -31.28
N ALA A 28 2.71 -17.45 -31.53
CA ALA A 28 4.02 -17.97 -31.83
C ALA A 28 4.37 -19.01 -30.74
N GLN A 29 4.60 -20.26 -31.15
CA GLN A 29 4.95 -21.40 -30.29
C GLN A 29 6.33 -21.25 -29.62
N ALA A 30 6.84 -20.02 -29.51
CA ALA A 30 8.11 -19.69 -28.88
C ALA A 30 8.00 -19.48 -27.36
N GLN A 31 6.78 -19.40 -26.81
CA GLN A 31 6.60 -19.30 -25.37
C GLN A 31 6.58 -20.70 -24.75
N GLU A 32 7.77 -21.25 -24.48
CA GLU A 32 7.91 -22.33 -23.51
C GLU A 32 7.24 -21.88 -22.21
N GLN A 33 6.48 -22.78 -21.56
CA GLN A 33 5.72 -22.55 -20.33
C GLN A 33 6.64 -22.29 -19.11
N GLY A 34 7.55 -21.33 -19.20
CA GLY A 34 8.55 -20.98 -18.19
C GLY A 34 9.76 -21.91 -18.13
N ASN A 35 9.83 -22.96 -18.96
CA ASN A 35 10.95 -23.89 -18.96
C ASN A 35 12.11 -23.36 -19.82
N VAL A 36 13.27 -23.13 -19.21
CA VAL A 36 14.50 -22.76 -19.93
C VAL A 36 15.23 -24.04 -20.39
N PRO A 37 15.64 -24.16 -21.67
CA PRO A 37 16.37 -25.32 -22.16
C PRO A 37 17.71 -25.48 -21.45
N GLY A 38 18.00 -26.70 -20.99
CA GLY A 38 19.24 -27.05 -20.30
C GLY A 38 19.10 -27.37 -18.81
N ASN A 39 17.91 -27.19 -18.22
CA ASN A 39 17.58 -27.64 -16.86
C ASN A 39 18.65 -27.30 -15.80
N ALA A 40 19.37 -26.19 -15.99
CA ALA A 40 20.61 -25.93 -15.28
C ALA A 40 20.41 -25.70 -13.77
N LEU A 41 19.19 -25.31 -13.36
CA LEU A 41 18.81 -25.12 -11.95
C LEU A 41 17.34 -25.46 -11.65
N GLY A 42 16.62 -26.14 -12.55
CA GLY A 42 15.21 -26.52 -12.39
C GLY A 42 14.22 -25.34 -12.51
N ASN A 43 13.01 -25.65 -12.96
CA ASN A 43 11.86 -24.72 -13.06
C ASN A 43 11.36 -24.20 -11.69
N ILE A 44 12.13 -24.39 -10.62
CA ILE A 44 11.82 -23.89 -9.29
C ILE A 44 12.33 -22.46 -9.25
N SER A 45 11.44 -21.53 -9.55
CA SER A 45 11.74 -20.11 -9.36
C SER A 45 12.24 -19.90 -7.92
N ASN A 46 13.53 -19.57 -7.76
CA ASN A 46 14.07 -19.14 -6.48
C ASN A 46 13.24 -17.98 -5.89
N ALA A 47 12.47 -17.27 -6.72
CA ALA A 47 11.55 -16.23 -6.25
C ALA A 47 10.45 -16.77 -5.32
N GLU A 48 9.97 -18.01 -5.50
CA GLU A 48 8.97 -18.59 -4.61
C GLU A 48 9.59 -18.96 -3.25
N MET A 49 10.78 -19.58 -3.27
CA MET A 49 11.58 -19.81 -2.07
C MET A 49 11.86 -18.50 -1.32
N TRP A 50 12.31 -17.46 -2.02
CA TRP A 50 12.57 -16.15 -1.42
C TRP A 50 11.30 -15.43 -0.94
N ARG A 51 10.15 -15.67 -1.58
CA ARG A 51 8.84 -15.16 -1.14
C ARG A 51 8.42 -15.85 0.17
N ALA A 52 8.59 -17.17 0.26
CA ALA A 52 8.34 -17.93 1.48
C ALA A 52 9.25 -17.49 2.64
N ILE A 53 10.55 -17.28 2.38
CA ILE A 53 11.51 -16.78 3.37
C ILE A 53 11.11 -15.38 3.87
N LYS A 54 10.73 -14.46 2.98
CA LYS A 54 10.24 -13.12 3.36
C LYS A 54 8.88 -13.16 4.07
N GLY A 55 8.08 -14.19 3.83
CA GLY A 55 6.83 -14.48 4.53
C GLY A 55 7.03 -15.04 5.94
N GLY A 56 8.28 -15.24 6.37
CA GLY A 56 8.62 -15.62 7.74
C GLY A 56 8.84 -17.12 7.94
N VAL A 57 8.99 -17.92 6.87
CA VAL A 57 9.33 -19.34 6.98
C VAL A 57 10.67 -19.51 7.70
N ALA A 58 10.66 -20.36 8.73
CA ALA A 58 11.84 -20.73 9.50
C ALA A 58 12.50 -21.99 8.93
N GLY A 59 13.83 -21.96 8.79
CA GLY A 59 14.64 -23.11 8.43
C GLY A 59 14.97 -24.02 9.60
N THR A 60 15.90 -24.94 9.39
CA THR A 60 16.43 -25.80 10.46
C THR A 60 17.76 -25.25 10.96
N VAL A 61 17.89 -25.09 12.28
CA VAL A 61 19.12 -24.62 12.93
C VAL A 61 19.54 -25.61 14.02
N SER A 62 20.84 -25.92 14.06
CA SER A 62 21.47 -26.81 15.05
C SER A 62 21.77 -26.11 16.38
N ILE A 63 21.74 -24.79 16.40
CA ILE A 63 21.91 -23.94 17.59
C ILE A 63 20.62 -23.99 18.44
N PRO A 64 20.72 -23.95 19.79
CA PRO A 64 19.54 -23.94 20.67
C PRO A 64 18.59 -22.75 20.41
N ASP A 65 19.07 -21.63 19.87
CA ASP A 65 18.22 -20.49 19.52
C ASP A 65 17.43 -20.74 18.24
N LYS A 66 16.13 -21.01 18.41
CA LYS A 66 15.19 -21.25 17.30
C LYS A 66 14.82 -19.98 16.53
N LYS A 67 15.09 -18.78 17.04
CA LYS A 67 14.85 -17.53 16.30
C LYS A 67 15.86 -17.33 15.18
N ALA A 68 17.06 -17.87 15.31
CA ALA A 68 18.09 -17.84 14.27
C ALA A 68 17.69 -18.65 13.01
N ALA A 69 16.62 -19.46 13.08
CA ALA A 69 16.07 -20.16 11.94
C ALA A 69 15.32 -19.26 10.96
N GLN A 70 14.90 -18.06 11.38
CA GLN A 70 14.20 -17.11 10.50
C GLN A 70 15.21 -16.14 9.88
N LEU A 71 15.38 -16.21 8.55
CA LEU A 71 16.37 -15.39 7.84
C LEU A 71 15.93 -13.92 7.70
N VAL A 72 14.62 -13.66 7.64
CA VAL A 72 14.04 -12.32 7.53
C VAL A 72 12.98 -12.14 8.62
N GLN A 73 13.19 -11.18 9.51
CA GLN A 73 12.21 -10.85 10.55
C GLN A 73 11.13 -9.93 9.99
N SER A 74 10.04 -10.51 9.50
CA SER A 74 8.90 -9.76 8.95
C SER A 74 8.28 -8.80 9.96
N ASP A 75 8.18 -9.21 11.23
CA ASP A 75 7.42 -8.47 12.25
C ASP A 75 8.08 -7.12 12.60
N GLY A 76 9.41 -7.09 12.63
CA GLY A 76 10.18 -5.86 12.86
C GLY A 76 10.04 -4.88 11.69
N ASP A 77 9.99 -5.39 10.47
CA ASP A 77 9.78 -4.58 9.27
C ASP A 77 8.38 -3.99 9.19
N VAL A 78 7.35 -4.73 9.61
CA VAL A 78 5.97 -4.22 9.69
C VAL A 78 5.90 -3.05 10.67
N TRP A 79 6.50 -3.17 11.86
CA TRP A 79 6.50 -2.09 12.84
C TRP A 79 7.27 -0.85 12.34
N ARG A 80 8.43 -1.07 11.70
CA ARG A 80 9.22 0.01 11.10
C ARG A 80 8.45 0.71 9.98
N ALA A 81 7.79 -0.05 9.10
CA ALA A 81 6.96 0.49 8.02
C ALA A 81 5.76 1.28 8.57
N PHE A 82 5.10 0.77 9.61
CA PHE A 82 3.98 1.43 10.27
C PHE A 82 4.40 2.77 10.90
N LYS A 83 5.51 2.78 11.63
CA LYS A 83 6.03 4.02 12.25
C LYS A 83 6.51 5.05 11.25
N ASN A 84 7.17 4.60 10.18
CA ASN A 84 7.77 5.49 9.19
C ASN A 84 6.75 6.13 8.23
N GLY A 85 5.55 5.56 8.11
CA GLY A 85 4.51 6.11 7.23
C GLY A 85 3.21 6.41 7.99
N PRO A 86 2.33 5.40 8.18
CA PRO A 86 0.99 5.62 8.73
C PRO A 86 0.95 6.37 10.07
N LEU A 87 1.84 6.04 11.01
CA LEU A 87 1.78 6.59 12.36
C LEU A 87 1.96 8.10 12.40
N SER A 88 2.91 8.64 11.62
CA SER A 88 3.17 10.10 11.60
C SER A 88 2.01 10.86 10.98
N VAL A 89 1.42 10.31 9.92
CA VAL A 89 0.26 10.93 9.22
C VAL A 89 -0.96 10.98 10.13
N TYR A 90 -1.33 9.85 10.75
CA TYR A 90 -2.48 9.82 11.67
C TYR A 90 -2.22 10.64 12.94
N GLY A 91 -0.97 10.65 13.44
CA GLY A 91 -0.57 11.51 14.56
C GLY A 91 -0.75 13.00 14.25
N ALA A 92 -0.35 13.43 13.05
CA ALA A 92 -0.53 14.82 12.61
C ALA A 92 -2.01 15.21 12.51
N TRP A 93 -2.86 14.35 11.92
CA TRP A 93 -4.30 14.57 11.88
C TRP A 93 -4.94 14.57 13.27
N GLY A 94 -4.49 13.71 14.18
CA GLY A 94 -4.94 13.69 15.57
C GLY A 94 -4.62 15.01 16.30
N LEU A 95 -3.39 15.51 16.15
CA LEU A 95 -2.99 16.80 16.71
C LEU A 95 -3.81 17.96 16.13
N LEU A 96 -3.98 17.98 14.80
CA LEU A 96 -4.81 18.98 14.12
C LEU A 96 -6.26 18.93 14.63
N GLY A 97 -6.82 17.73 14.81
CA GLY A 97 -8.16 17.52 15.36
C GLY A 97 -8.31 18.13 16.75
N ILE A 98 -7.35 17.91 17.65
CA ILE A 98 -7.37 18.51 19.00
C ILE A 98 -7.33 20.04 18.93
N VAL A 99 -6.45 20.60 18.08
CA VAL A 99 -6.38 22.06 17.90
C VAL A 99 -7.73 22.62 17.42
N VAL A 100 -8.35 21.99 16.43
CA VAL A 100 -9.68 22.40 15.93
C VAL A 100 -10.73 22.32 17.04
N VAL A 101 -10.76 21.23 17.81
CA VAL A 101 -11.68 21.09 18.94
C VAL A 101 -11.49 22.21 19.96
N LEU A 102 -10.25 22.55 20.32
CA LEU A 102 -9.95 23.63 21.24
C LEU A 102 -10.37 25.00 20.69
N VAL A 103 -10.15 25.26 19.40
CA VAL A 103 -10.57 26.50 18.74
C VAL A 103 -12.09 26.63 18.74
N VAL A 104 -12.81 25.57 18.38
CA VAL A 104 -14.28 25.54 18.40
C VAL A 104 -14.80 25.74 19.82
N PHE A 105 -14.24 25.01 20.79
CA PHE A 105 -14.61 25.15 22.20
C PHE A 105 -14.38 26.59 22.71
N PHE A 106 -13.23 27.17 22.40
CA PHE A 106 -12.89 28.54 22.78
C PHE A 106 -13.82 29.56 22.13
N ALA A 107 -14.17 29.37 20.85
CA ALA A 107 -15.10 30.24 20.13
C ALA A 107 -16.52 30.20 20.75
N LEU A 108 -17.01 29.01 21.12
CA LEU A 108 -18.33 28.83 21.72
C LEU A 108 -18.41 29.33 23.17
N ARG A 109 -17.41 29.01 23.99
CA ARG A 109 -17.39 29.34 25.42
C ARG A 109 -17.00 30.80 25.66
N GLY A 110 -16.23 31.39 24.75
CA GLY A 110 -15.69 32.72 24.89
C GLY A 110 -14.54 32.82 25.90
N ARG A 111 -13.88 33.99 25.90
CA ARG A 111 -12.74 34.29 26.77
C ARG A 111 -13.23 34.69 28.17
N ILE A 112 -12.88 33.92 29.20
CA ILE A 112 -12.98 34.42 30.59
C ILE A 112 -11.94 35.52 30.74
N ARG A 113 -12.43 36.75 30.94
CA ARG A 113 -11.58 37.89 31.28
C ARG A 113 -11.40 37.93 32.78
N ILE A 114 -10.23 38.37 33.22
CA ILE A 114 -10.00 38.74 34.61
C ILE A 114 -10.95 39.92 34.89
N SER A 115 -11.89 39.75 35.83
CA SER A 115 -12.92 40.74 36.16
C SER A 115 -12.34 42.08 36.63
N HIS A 116 -11.12 42.08 37.17
CA HIS A 116 -10.42 43.28 37.64
C HIS A 116 -9.31 43.75 36.69
N GLY A 117 -9.14 43.10 35.53
CA GLY A 117 -8.03 43.35 34.62
C GLY A 117 -6.65 43.00 35.21
N PRO A 118 -5.57 43.07 34.42
CA PRO A 118 -4.21 43.19 34.95
C PRO A 118 -4.13 44.43 35.85
N ASP A 119 -3.30 44.40 36.90
CA ASP A 119 -3.06 45.60 37.73
C ASP A 119 -2.65 46.75 36.80
N PRO A 120 -3.34 47.91 36.83
CA PRO A 120 -2.97 49.10 36.05
C PRO A 120 -1.51 49.51 36.22
N GLN A 121 -0.88 49.12 37.33
CA GLN A 121 0.52 49.41 37.64
C GLN A 121 1.47 48.22 37.43
N GLY A 122 0.98 47.08 36.91
CA GLY A 122 1.81 45.92 36.53
C GLY A 122 2.47 45.19 37.69
N ARG A 123 1.99 45.37 38.92
CA ARG A 123 2.58 44.74 40.11
C ARG A 123 2.27 43.25 40.15
N THR A 124 3.30 42.44 40.26
CA THR A 124 3.17 41.00 40.53
C THR A 124 3.14 40.74 42.03
N ILE A 125 2.28 39.83 42.48
CA ILE A 125 2.32 39.31 43.85
C ILE A 125 3.22 38.09 43.85
N GLU A 126 4.30 38.13 44.63
CA GLU A 126 5.21 36.99 44.81
C GLU A 126 4.50 35.92 45.64
N ARG A 127 4.23 34.77 45.02
CA ARG A 127 3.49 33.66 45.67
C ARG A 127 4.39 32.74 46.48
N PHE A 128 5.68 32.73 46.21
CA PHE A 128 6.65 31.85 46.85
C PHE A 128 7.92 32.63 47.10
N ASN A 129 8.37 32.65 48.36
CA ASN A 129 9.64 33.23 48.75
C ASN A 129 10.73 32.15 48.61
N ALA A 130 11.96 32.53 48.24
CA ALA A 130 13.07 31.60 48.08
C ALA A 130 13.49 30.88 49.38
N LEU A 131 12.95 31.29 50.52
CA LEU A 131 13.29 30.81 51.87
C LEU A 131 12.13 30.13 52.61
N GLU A 132 10.97 29.91 51.97
CA GLU A 132 9.84 29.16 52.54
C GLU A 132 9.84 27.69 52.10
#